data_AF-A0A9D4EIB8-F1
#
_entry.id   AF-A0A9D4EIB8-F1
#
_cell.length_a   1.000
_cell.length_b   1.000
_cell.length_c   1.000
_cell.angle_alpha   90.00
_cell.angle_beta   90.00
_cell.angle_gamma   90.00
#
_symmetry.space_group_name_H-M   'P 1'
#
loop_
_entity.id
_entity.type
_entity.pdbx_description
1 polymer ?
#
loop_
_entity_poly.entity_id
_entity_poly.type
_entity_poly.pdbx_seq_one_letter_code
_entity_poly.pdbx_strand_id
1 'polypeptide(L)' 'MGSPRYVYDILEIVKKGYVNQLTEHLNTVDTKGSIKFTNEEEVEGMLPFPDFLIVRNEDGSVKLLVYRKTTH' A
#
# COMPACT_ATOMS: atom_id res chain seq x y z
N MET A 1 13.82 3.36 25.69
CA MET A 1 12.39 3.20 25.38
C MET A 1 12.19 3.85 24.01
N GLY A 2 11.95 3.06 22.95
CA GLY A 2 11.81 3.62 21.60
C GLY A 2 10.48 4.33 21.45
N SER A 3 10.47 5.51 20.81
CA SER A 3 9.24 6.23 20.49
C SER A 3 8.32 5.36 19.61
N PRO A 4 6.99 5.42 19.80
CA PRO A 4 6.06 4.70 18.94
C PRO A 4 6.24 5.15 17.49
N ARG A 5 6.37 4.18 16.58
CA ARG A 5 6.33 4.42 15.13
C ARG A 5 4.89 4.25 14.69
N TYR A 6 4.30 5.30 14.14
CA TYR A 6 2.97 5.24 13.55
C TYR A 6 3.08 4.71 12.13
N VAL A 7 2.18 3.79 11.78
CA VAL A 7 2.08 3.24 10.42
C VAL A 7 0.75 3.74 9.85
N TYR A 8 0.81 4.23 8.62
CA TYR A 8 -0.36 4.64 7.84
C TYR A 8 -0.31 3.91 6.51
N ASP A 9 -1.46 3.46 6.05
CA ASP A 9 -1.63 2.85 4.73
C ASP A 9 -2.36 3.83 3.80
N ILE A 10 -1.87 3.93 2.57
CA ILE A 10 -2.47 4.72 1.48
C ILE A 10 -2.70 3.82 0.27
N LEU A 11 -3.69 4.14 -0.55
CA LEU A 11 -3.99 3.44 -1.79
C LEU A 11 -3.66 4.35 -2.98
N GLU A 12 -2.90 3.83 -3.93
CA GLU A 12 -2.43 4.59 -5.09
C GLU A 12 -2.73 3.86 -6.40
N ILE A 13 -3.07 4.61 -7.45
CA ILE A 13 -3.17 4.09 -8.82
C ILE A 13 -1.89 4.49 -9.55
N VAL A 14 -1.07 3.49 -9.87
CA VAL A 14 0.24 3.70 -10.49
C VAL A 14 0.31 2.93 -11.80
N LYS A 15 1.00 3.50 -12.79
CA LYS A 15 1.31 2.78 -14.03
C LYS A 15 2.13 1.53 -13.73
N LYS A 16 1.73 0.38 -14.27
CA LYS A 16 2.43 -0.90 -14.06
C LYS A 16 3.92 -0.76 -14.39
N GLY A 17 4.78 -1.27 -13.50
CA GLY A 17 6.23 -1.17 -13.60
C GLY A 17 6.86 0.10 -12.99
N TYR A 18 6.06 1.06 -12.51
CA TYR A 18 6.57 2.31 -11.90
C TYR A 18 6.43 2.35 -10.37
N VAL A 19 5.87 1.32 -9.74
CA VAL A 19 5.60 1.27 -8.29
C VAL A 19 6.89 1.46 -7.47
N ASN A 20 7.96 0.73 -7.82
CA ASN A 20 9.24 0.86 -7.13
C ASN A 20 9.88 2.23 -7.33
N GLN A 21 9.83 2.78 -8.55
CA GLN A 21 10.36 4.12 -8.83
C GLN A 21 9.64 5.20 -8.02
N LEU A 22 8.31 5.10 -7.91
CA LEU A 22 7.52 6.01 -7.08
C LEU A 22 7.90 5.86 -5.60
N THR A 23 7.99 4.63 -5.10
CA THR A 23 8.36 4.36 -3.69
C THR A 23 9.76 4.87 -3.36
N GLU A 24 10.72 4.69 -4.25
CA GLU A 24 12.07 5.24 -4.11
C GLU A 24 12.03 6.77 -4.10
N HIS A 25 11.31 7.40 -5.03
CA HIS A 25 11.15 8.84 -5.05
C HIS A 25 10.54 9.38 -3.75
N LEU A 26 9.44 8.79 -3.27
CA LEU A 26 8.79 9.20 -2.01
C LEU A 26 9.76 9.13 -0.82
N ASN A 27 10.59 8.09 -0.76
CA ASN A 27 11.61 7.95 0.27
C ASN A 27 12.75 8.99 0.16
N THR A 28 12.90 9.70 -0.95
CA THR A 28 13.85 10.83 -1.07
C THR A 28 13.28 12.17 -0.60
N VAL A 29 11.95 12.29 -0.51
CA VAL A 29 11.27 13.56 -0.19
C VAL A 29 11.52 13.97 1.25
N ASP A 30 11.47 13.02 2.19
CA ASP A 30 11.81 13.30 3.59
C ASP A 30 13.31 13.18 3.83
N THR A 31 13.98 14.32 3.71
CA THR A 31 15.43 14.44 3.93
C THR A 31 15.87 14.15 5.37
N LYS A 32 14.94 14.10 6.34
CA LYS A 32 15.24 13.78 7.74
C LYS A 32 15.11 12.29 8.05
N GLY A 33 14.61 11.47 7.12
CA GLY A 33 14.42 10.03 7.30
C GLY A 33 13.47 9.65 8.44
N SER A 34 12.54 10.54 8.78
CA SER A 34 11.48 10.31 9.76
C SER A 34 10.34 9.45 9.19
N ILE A 35 10.18 9.45 7.87
CA ILE A 35 9.17 8.70 7.13
C ILE A 35 9.87 7.68 6.22
N LYS A 36 9.36 6.45 6.21
CA LYS A 36 9.79 5.40 5.30
C LYS A 36 8.57 4.77 4.63
N PHE A 37 8.54 4.83 3.31
CA PHE A 37 7.51 4.22 2.48
C PHE A 37 7.91 2.79 2.09
N THR A 38 6.92 1.91 2.13
CA THR A 38 6.93 0.56 1.55
C THR A 38 5.69 0.42 0.69
N ASN A 39 5.71 -0.49 -0.28
CA ASN A 39 4.57 -0.75 -1.15
C ASN A 39 4.19 -2.24 -1.12
N GLU A 40 2.93 -2.49 -1.45
CA GLU A 40 2.40 -3.80 -1.79
C GLU A 40 1.64 -3.63 -3.10
N GLU A 41 1.76 -4.61 -3.99
CA GLU A 41 1.10 -4.59 -5.30
C GLU A 41 -0.09 -5.54 -5.33
N GLU A 42 -1.05 -5.24 -6.20
CA GLU A 42 -2.18 -6.12 -6.50
C GLU A 42 -1.66 -7.44 -7.09
N VAL A 43 -2.14 -8.56 -6.55
CA VAL A 43 -1.85 -9.92 -7.05
C VAL A 43 -3.17 -10.59 -7.38
N GLU A 44 -3.31 -11.09 -8.61
CA GLU A 44 -4.51 -11.80 -9.07
C GLU A 44 -5.83 -11.03 -8.87
N GLY A 45 -5.82 -9.71 -9.09
CA GLY A 45 -7.03 -8.90 -8.90
C GLY A 45 -7.26 -8.47 -7.45
N MET A 46 -6.42 -8.88 -6.50
CA MET A 46 -6.64 -8.67 -5.07
C MET A 46 -5.55 -7.80 -4.45
N LEU A 47 -5.97 -6.87 -3.59
CA LEU A 47 -5.06 -6.03 -2.82
C LEU A 47 -5.55 -5.94 -1.37
N PRO A 48 -4.82 -6.57 -0.42
CA PRO A 48 -5.08 -6.41 1.00
C PRO A 48 -4.84 -4.97 1.46
N PHE A 49 -5.84 -4.41 2.13
CA PHE A 49 -5.82 -3.11 2.81
C PHE A 49 -6.32 -3.35 4.26
N PRO A 50 -5.92 -2.57 5.28
CA PRO A 50 -6.03 -2.94 6.69
C PRO A 50 -7.27 -3.77 7.11
N ASP A 51 -8.47 -3.23 6.92
CA ASP A 51 -9.73 -3.89 7.26
C ASP A 51 -10.51 -4.38 6.02
N PHE A 52 -9.90 -4.30 4.82
CA PHE A 52 -10.55 -4.58 3.56
C PHE A 52 -9.69 -5.36 2.58
N LEU A 53 -10.28 -6.32 1.87
CA LEU A 53 -9.69 -6.87 0.66
C LEU A 53 -10.34 -6.18 -0.53
N ILE A 54 -9.53 -5.46 -1.29
CA ILE A 54 -9.96 -4.85 -2.55
C ILE A 54 -9.86 -5.91 -3.63
N VAL A 55 -10.95 -6.19 -4.32
CA VAL A 55 -11.01 -7.17 -5.41
C VAL A 55 -11.45 -6.45 -6.68
N ARG A 56 -10.61 -6.45 -7.71
CA ARG A 56 -10.92 -5.97 -9.05
C ARG A 56 -11.40 -7.14 -9.91
N ASN A 57 -12.63 -7.06 -10.38
CA ASN A 57 -13.20 -8.04 -11.30
C ASN A 57 -12.71 -7.81 -12.74
N GLU A 58 -12.88 -8.81 -13.60
CA GLU A 58 -12.47 -8.74 -15.02
C GLU A 58 -13.23 -7.65 -15.81
N ASP A 59 -14.44 -7.31 -15.38
CA ASP A 59 -15.26 -6.21 -15.94
C ASP A 59 -14.80 -4.81 -15.48
N GLY A 60 -13.76 -4.75 -14.64
CA GLY A 60 -13.22 -3.51 -14.08
C GLY A 60 -13.96 -2.99 -12.84
N SER A 61 -15.04 -3.65 -12.41
CA SER A 61 -15.71 -3.30 -11.16
C SER A 61 -14.86 -3.67 -9.94
N VAL A 62 -15.04 -2.92 -8.85
CA VAL A 62 -14.32 -3.13 -7.59
C VAL A 62 -15.28 -3.58 -6.52
N LYS A 63 -14.92 -4.66 -5.81
CA LYS A 63 -15.60 -5.18 -4.64
C LYS A 63 -14.71 -5.03 -3.42
N LEU A 64 -15.30 -4.64 -2.30
CA LEU A 64 -14.64 -4.62 -1.00
C LEU A 64 -15.17 -5.78 -0.17
N LEU A 65 -14.28 -6.57 0.43
CA LEU A 65 -14.62 -7.61 1.39
C LEU A 65 -14.07 -7.21 2.75
N VAL A 66 -14.82 -7.51 3.83
CA VAL A 66 -14.28 -7.40 5.19
C VAL A 66 -13.14 -8.39 5.33
N TYR A 67 -11.94 -7.90 5.59
CA TYR A 67 -10.72 -8.69 5.64
C TYR A 67 -9.78 -8.07 6.66
N ARG A 68 -9.43 -8.82 7.70
CA ARG A 68 -8.47 -8.32 8.69
C ARG A 68 -7.08 -8.78 8.30
N LYS A 69 -6.28 -7.87 7.78
CA LYS A 69 -4.87 -8.15 7.47
C LYS A 69 -4.13 -8.52 8.76
N THR A 70 -3.41 -9.62 8.76
CA THR A 70 -2.55 -10.01 9.88
C THR A 70 -1.45 -8.96 10.03
N THR A 71 -1.50 -8.17 11.10
CA THR A 71 -0.45 -7.21 11.44
C THR A 71 0.70 -7.94 12.13
N HIS A 72 1.94 -7.66 11.72
CA HIS A 72 3.16 -8.17 12.36
C HIS A 72 3.46 -7.51 13.70
#